data_AF-A0A7C1T010-F1
#
_entry.id   AF-A0A7C1T010-F1
#
_cell.length_a   1.000
_cell.length_b   1.000
_cell.length_c   1.000
_cell.angle_alpha   90.00
_cell.angle_beta   90.00
_cell.angle_gamma   90.00
#
_symmetry.space_group_name_H-M   'P 1'
#
loop_
_entity.id
_entity.type
_entity.pdbx_description
1 polymer ?
#
loop_
_entity_poly.entity_id
_entity_poly.type
_entity_poly.pdbx_seq_one_letter_code
_entity_poly.pdbx_strand_id
1 'polypeptide(L)'
;IKGGAIPREYIPACDKGFKNALAKGNLIGFPIIGIKVTINDGSSHSVDSSDLAFQMAAIGAFKEVYNRAKPVILEPVMQVVVEGPTEYQGNIYTSINQRRGIIESTTEDGNGCKVEATVPLSEMFGYSTVLRSLTQGKAEFTMEFTRYSPLPAGLAEKLIEERQKK
;
A
#
# COMPACT_ATOMS: atom_id res chain seq x y z
N ILE A 1 -13.05 25.53 -9.48
CA ILE A 1 -14.34 25.77 -10.17
C ILE A 1 -14.56 27.27 -10.30
N LYS A 2 -14.35 27.82 -11.49
CA LYS A 2 -14.58 29.24 -11.78
C LYS A 2 -16.01 29.43 -12.31
N GLY A 3 -16.63 30.57 -12.03
CA GLY A 3 -17.91 30.96 -12.65
C GLY A 3 -19.17 30.16 -12.27
N GLY A 4 -19.12 29.24 -11.31
CA GLY A 4 -20.30 28.50 -10.87
C GLY A 4 -20.76 27.39 -11.83
N ALA A 5 -19.88 26.91 -12.71
CA ALA A 5 -20.21 25.91 -13.74
C ALA A 5 -20.71 24.56 -13.17
N ILE A 6 -20.32 24.25 -11.93
CA ILE A 6 -20.97 23.22 -11.11
C ILE A 6 -21.52 23.92 -9.86
N PRO A 7 -22.84 23.84 -9.59
CA PRO A 7 -23.43 24.32 -8.35
C PRO A 7 -22.74 23.71 -7.12
N ARG A 8 -22.52 24.52 -6.08
CA ARG A 8 -21.76 24.09 -4.88
C ARG A 8 -22.40 22.91 -4.16
N GLU A 9 -23.72 22.77 -4.26
CA GLU A 9 -24.48 21.64 -3.71
C GLU A 9 -24.10 20.28 -4.29
N TYR A 10 -23.58 20.22 -5.53
CA TYR A 10 -23.20 18.94 -6.16
C TYR A 10 -21.74 18.55 -5.93
N ILE A 11 -20.93 19.41 -5.28
CA ILE A 11 -19.52 19.08 -4.99
C ILE A 11 -19.38 17.88 -4.06
N PRO A 12 -20.19 17.73 -2.99
CA PRO A 12 -20.21 16.51 -2.18
C PRO A 12 -20.59 15.26 -2.97
N ALA A 13 -21.46 15.39 -3.98
CA ALA A 13 -21.84 14.29 -4.86
C ALA A 13 -20.66 13.82 -5.71
N CYS A 14 -19.90 14.76 -6.30
CA CYS A 14 -18.65 14.45 -7.00
C CYS A 14 -17.65 13.74 -6.08
N ASP A 15 -17.42 14.25 -4.87
CA ASP A 15 -16.52 13.63 -3.89
C ASP A 15 -16.93 12.20 -3.54
N LYS A 16 -18.23 11.96 -3.32
CA LYS A 16 -18.79 10.62 -3.11
C LYS A 16 -18.54 9.70 -4.32
N GLY A 17 -18.73 10.20 -5.53
CA GLY A 17 -18.43 9.47 -6.76
C GLY A 17 -16.95 9.08 -6.87
N PHE A 18 -16.04 10.02 -6.61
CA PHE A 18 -14.60 9.74 -6.58
C PHE A 18 -14.25 8.70 -5.52
N LYS A 19 -14.69 8.86 -4.27
CA LYS A 19 -14.45 7.90 -3.18
C LYS A 19 -14.94 6.49 -3.51
N ASN A 20 -16.12 6.37 -4.13
CA ASN A 20 -16.63 5.09 -4.59
C ASN A 20 -15.71 4.44 -5.65
N ALA A 21 -15.15 5.23 -6.56
CA ALA A 21 -14.20 4.74 -7.55
C ALA A 21 -12.87 4.28 -6.93
N LEU A 22 -12.51 4.77 -5.75
CA LEU A 22 -11.28 4.36 -5.03
C LEU A 22 -11.39 3.01 -4.34
N ALA A 23 -12.60 2.50 -4.11
CA ALA A 23 -12.79 1.25 -3.39
C ALA A 23 -12.19 0.04 -4.14
N LYS A 24 -12.09 0.10 -5.48
CA LYS A 24 -11.62 -1.01 -6.31
C LYS A 24 -10.89 -0.52 -7.55
N GLY A 25 -9.57 -0.61 -7.53
CA GLY A 25 -8.72 -0.30 -8.69
C GLY A 25 -8.68 -1.40 -9.73
N ASN A 26 -8.45 -1.01 -10.99
CA ASN A 26 -8.51 -1.94 -12.12
C ASN A 26 -7.28 -2.84 -12.27
N LEU A 27 -6.14 -2.51 -11.64
CA LEU A 27 -4.92 -3.35 -11.75
C LEU A 27 -5.14 -4.75 -11.15
N ILE A 28 -5.50 -4.78 -9.87
CA ILE A 28 -5.61 -6.03 -9.09
C ILE A 28 -6.86 -6.09 -8.21
N GLY A 29 -7.75 -5.09 -8.29
CA GLY A 29 -9.00 -5.07 -7.52
C GLY A 29 -8.86 -4.58 -6.07
N PHE A 30 -7.71 -4.00 -5.70
CA PHE A 30 -7.48 -3.44 -4.37
C PHE A 30 -7.85 -1.95 -4.29
N PRO A 31 -8.08 -1.41 -3.08
CA PRO A 31 -8.35 0.01 -2.87
C PRO A 31 -7.21 0.90 -3.37
N ILE A 32 -7.56 2.08 -3.87
CA ILE A 32 -6.63 3.08 -4.37
C ILE A 32 -6.38 4.12 -3.27
N ILE A 33 -5.12 4.40 -3.00
CA ILE A 33 -4.69 5.38 -2.00
C ILE A 33 -3.64 6.34 -2.58
N GLY A 34 -3.33 7.42 -1.85
CA GLY A 34 -2.25 8.33 -2.22
C GLY A 34 -2.55 9.23 -3.42
N ILE A 35 -3.83 9.55 -3.65
CA ILE A 35 -4.24 10.41 -4.77
C ILE A 35 -4.78 11.75 -4.29
N LYS A 36 -4.71 12.75 -5.17
CA LYS A 36 -5.41 14.02 -5.03
C LYS A 36 -6.22 14.27 -6.30
N VAL A 37 -7.53 14.43 -6.14
CA VAL A 37 -8.43 14.79 -7.24
C VAL A 37 -8.70 16.29 -7.17
N THR A 38 -8.71 16.97 -8.31
CA THR A 38 -9.00 18.40 -8.37
C THR A 38 -9.95 18.68 -9.54
N ILE A 39 -11.14 19.22 -9.20
CA ILE A 39 -12.16 19.58 -10.18
C ILE A 39 -11.85 20.99 -10.71
N ASN A 40 -11.28 21.03 -11.91
CA ASN A 40 -10.91 22.28 -12.56
C ASN A 40 -12.10 22.93 -13.27
N ASP A 41 -12.96 22.12 -13.87
CA ASP A 41 -14.06 22.56 -14.73
C ASP A 41 -15.25 21.58 -14.68
N GLY A 42 -16.38 21.96 -15.30
CA GLY A 42 -17.55 21.12 -15.49
C GLY A 42 -18.76 21.89 -16.01
N SER A 43 -19.90 21.23 -16.04
CA SER A 43 -21.17 21.85 -16.48
C SER A 43 -22.36 21.20 -15.78
N SER A 44 -23.44 21.96 -15.62
CA SER A 44 -24.72 21.46 -15.11
C SER A 44 -25.88 21.88 -16.02
N HIS A 45 -26.94 21.09 -16.02
CA HIS A 45 -28.23 21.41 -16.61
C HIS A 45 -29.29 21.48 -15.51
N SER A 46 -30.13 22.52 -15.49
CA SER A 46 -31.04 22.80 -14.37
C SER A 46 -32.11 21.74 -14.11
N VAL A 47 -32.44 20.93 -15.12
CA VAL A 47 -33.50 19.91 -15.02
C VAL A 47 -32.93 18.50 -14.89
N ASP A 48 -31.85 18.21 -15.61
CA ASP A 48 -31.32 16.83 -15.72
C ASP A 48 -30.16 16.56 -14.75
N SER A 49 -29.57 17.60 -14.16
CA SER A 49 -28.51 17.42 -13.17
C SER A 49 -29.08 16.99 -11.82
N SER A 50 -28.47 15.97 -11.25
CA SER A 50 -28.82 15.40 -9.96
C SER A 50 -27.58 14.88 -9.24
N ASP A 51 -27.69 14.64 -7.94
CA ASP A 51 -26.63 14.01 -7.14
C ASP A 51 -26.11 12.70 -7.75
N LEU A 52 -27.01 11.87 -8.27
CA LEU A 52 -26.63 10.61 -8.88
C LEU A 52 -25.86 10.84 -10.19
N ALA A 53 -26.29 11.81 -11.01
CA ALA A 53 -25.60 12.16 -12.25
C ALA A 53 -24.15 12.61 -11.98
N PHE A 54 -23.93 13.49 -11.01
CA PHE A 54 -22.58 13.94 -10.64
C PHE A 54 -21.72 12.83 -10.01
N GLN A 55 -22.30 11.93 -9.21
CA GLN A 55 -21.60 10.75 -8.72
C GLN A 55 -21.13 9.84 -9.88
N MET A 56 -22.01 9.57 -10.84
CA MET A 56 -21.67 8.73 -12.01
C MET A 56 -20.64 9.41 -12.91
N ALA A 57 -20.77 10.73 -13.12
CA ALA A 57 -19.80 11.51 -13.89
C ALA A 57 -18.40 11.46 -13.25
N ALA A 58 -18.31 11.62 -11.92
CA ALA A 58 -17.04 11.51 -11.20
C ALA A 58 -16.41 10.10 -11.29
N ILE A 59 -17.22 9.04 -11.20
CA ILE A 59 -16.75 7.65 -11.39
C ILE A 59 -16.24 7.45 -12.83
N GLY A 60 -16.97 7.94 -13.82
CA GLY A 60 -16.59 7.87 -15.24
C GLY A 60 -15.26 8.58 -15.49
N ALA A 61 -15.15 9.82 -15.01
CA ALA A 61 -13.93 10.63 -15.12
C ALA A 61 -12.74 9.93 -14.46
N PHE A 62 -12.92 9.34 -13.28
CA PHE A 62 -11.86 8.61 -12.60
C PHE A 62 -11.36 7.41 -13.42
N LYS A 63 -12.29 6.60 -13.96
CA LYS A 63 -11.97 5.42 -14.77
C LYS A 63 -11.18 5.80 -16.03
N GLU A 64 -11.52 6.91 -16.66
CA GLU A 64 -10.84 7.39 -17.87
C GLU A 64 -9.38 7.78 -17.60
N VAL A 65 -9.12 8.43 -16.46
CA VAL A 65 -7.76 8.90 -16.11
C VAL A 65 -6.92 7.84 -15.41
N TYR A 66 -7.53 6.80 -14.82
CA TYR A 66 -6.84 5.81 -14.00
C TYR A 66 -5.61 5.21 -14.69
N ASN A 67 -5.75 4.69 -15.91
CA ASN A 67 -4.64 4.08 -16.64
C ASN A 67 -3.60 5.12 -17.10
N ARG A 68 -4.03 6.35 -17.40
CA ARG A 68 -3.14 7.46 -17.81
C ARG A 68 -2.27 7.93 -16.65
N ALA A 69 -2.76 7.80 -15.42
CA ALA A 69 -2.05 8.14 -14.20
C ALA A 69 -0.95 7.12 -13.83
N LYS A 70 -0.76 6.04 -14.61
CA LYS A 70 0.24 4.98 -14.39
C LYS A 70 0.17 4.44 -12.95
N PRO A 71 -0.94 3.79 -12.58
CA PRO A 71 -1.14 3.31 -11.24
C PRO A 71 -0.08 2.24 -10.91
N VAL A 72 0.33 2.20 -9.64
CA VAL A 72 1.31 1.24 -9.14
C VAL A 72 0.69 0.39 -8.04
N ILE A 73 1.13 -0.87 -7.95
CA ILE A 73 0.74 -1.74 -6.86
C ILE A 73 1.60 -1.38 -5.65
N LEU A 74 0.95 -1.25 -4.49
CA LEU A 74 1.60 -1.00 -3.22
C LEU A 74 1.54 -2.27 -2.36
N GLU A 75 2.63 -2.58 -1.68
CA GLU A 75 2.69 -3.61 -0.64
C GLU A 75 2.86 -2.99 0.75
N PRO A 76 2.26 -3.56 1.79
CA PRO A 76 2.48 -3.12 3.16
C PRO A 76 3.87 -3.54 3.64
N VAL A 77 4.60 -2.57 4.20
CA VAL A 77 5.92 -2.73 4.80
C VAL A 77 5.80 -2.62 6.31
N MET A 78 6.37 -3.60 6.99
CA MET A 78 6.37 -3.72 8.43
C MET A 78 7.68 -3.17 8.99
N GLN A 79 7.62 -2.42 10.09
CA GLN A 79 8.77 -2.26 10.97
C GLN A 79 8.92 -3.56 11.74
N VAL A 80 10.10 -4.17 11.69
CA VAL A 80 10.41 -5.42 12.37
C VAL A 80 11.55 -5.15 13.33
N VAL A 81 11.34 -5.52 14.58
CA VAL A 81 12.37 -5.48 15.62
C VAL A 81 12.66 -6.90 16.04
N VAL A 82 13.90 -7.34 15.91
CA VAL A 82 14.36 -8.67 16.32
C VAL A 82 15.33 -8.52 17.48
N GLU A 83 15.08 -9.22 18.57
CA GLU A 83 15.89 -9.21 19.79
C GLU A 83 16.37 -10.62 20.10
N GLY A 84 17.65 -10.77 20.46
CA GLY A 84 18.22 -12.07 20.79
C GLY A 84 19.72 -12.02 21.08
N PRO A 85 20.37 -13.16 21.35
CA PRO A 85 21.80 -13.19 21.66
C PRO A 85 22.68 -12.76 20.49
N THR A 86 23.75 -12.01 20.78
CA THR A 86 24.72 -11.51 19.77
C THR A 86 25.37 -12.65 18.96
N GLU A 87 25.48 -13.85 19.55
CA GLU A 87 25.98 -15.06 18.86
C GLU A 87 25.18 -15.43 17.60
N TYR A 88 23.90 -15.04 17.48
CA TYR A 88 23.07 -15.30 16.30
C TYR A 88 22.81 -14.08 15.42
N GLN A 89 23.42 -12.93 15.70
CA GLN A 89 23.21 -11.68 14.96
C GLN A 89 23.41 -11.87 13.44
N GLY A 90 24.45 -12.59 13.03
CA GLY A 90 24.69 -12.90 11.61
C GLY A 90 23.56 -13.72 10.96
N ASN A 91 22.97 -14.66 11.70
CA ASN A 91 21.83 -15.44 11.23
C ASN A 91 20.58 -14.55 11.11
N ILE A 92 20.36 -13.65 12.06
CA ILE A 92 19.26 -12.68 12.03
C ILE A 92 19.38 -11.80 10.78
N TYR A 93 20.55 -11.21 10.53
CA TYR A 93 20.80 -10.41 9.34
C TYR A 93 20.56 -11.16 8.04
N THR A 94 21.04 -12.40 7.95
CA THR A 94 20.84 -13.23 6.77
C THR A 94 19.34 -13.49 6.55
N SER A 95 18.59 -13.75 7.61
CA SER A 95 17.16 -14.02 7.54
C SER A 95 16.34 -12.81 7.07
N ILE A 96 16.72 -11.60 7.47
CA ILE A 96 16.06 -10.34 7.08
C ILE A 96 16.38 -10.03 5.61
N ASN A 97 17.65 -10.16 5.21
CA ASN A 97 18.07 -9.89 3.83
C ASN A 97 17.40 -10.85 2.82
N GLN A 98 17.25 -12.12 3.16
CA GLN A 98 16.54 -13.10 2.32
C GLN A 98 15.06 -12.74 2.08
N ARG A 99 14.48 -11.91 2.95
CA ARG A 99 13.08 -11.47 2.93
C ARG A 99 12.91 -10.06 2.37
N ARG A 100 13.87 -9.58 1.57
CA ARG A 100 13.89 -8.19 1.05
C ARG A 100 13.85 -7.13 2.15
N GLY A 101 14.30 -7.48 3.35
CA GLY A 101 14.35 -6.57 4.48
C GLY A 101 15.50 -5.58 4.36
N ILE A 102 15.28 -4.35 4.81
CA ILE A 102 16.29 -3.30 4.89
C ILE A 102 16.58 -3.04 6.37
N ILE A 103 17.79 -3.34 6.81
CA ILE A 103 18.22 -3.08 8.18
C ILE A 103 18.44 -1.57 8.33
N GLU A 104 17.79 -0.97 9.33
CA GLU A 104 17.85 0.46 9.61
C GLU A 104 18.83 0.76 10.74
N SER A 105 18.80 -0.07 11.79
CA SER A 105 19.68 0.09 12.94
C SER A 105 20.04 -1.25 13.56
N THR A 106 21.16 -1.28 14.29
CA THR A 106 21.47 -2.37 15.21
C THR A 106 22.06 -1.80 16.48
N THR A 107 21.58 -2.32 17.60
CA THR A 107 22.10 -2.01 18.93
C THR A 107 22.59 -3.30 19.57
N GLU A 108 23.81 -3.27 20.09
CA GLU A 108 24.39 -4.37 20.86
C GLU A 108 24.50 -3.95 22.32
N ASP A 109 24.03 -4.80 23.25
CA ASP A 109 24.14 -4.59 24.69
C ASP A 109 24.68 -5.85 25.36
N GLY A 110 25.97 -5.85 25.65
CA GLY A 110 26.68 -7.00 26.23
C GLY A 110 26.53 -8.26 25.39
N ASN A 111 25.67 -9.18 25.85
CA ASN A 111 25.39 -10.45 25.19
C ASN A 111 24.12 -10.46 24.33
N GLY A 112 23.38 -9.34 24.29
CA GLY A 112 22.17 -9.16 23.49
C GLY A 112 22.40 -8.26 22.28
N CYS A 113 21.61 -8.50 21.23
CA CYS A 113 21.51 -7.64 20.06
C CYS A 113 20.04 -7.35 19.75
N LYS A 114 19.79 -6.14 19.28
CA LYS A 114 18.51 -5.66 18.77
C LYS A 114 18.71 -5.16 17.35
N VAL A 115 18.00 -5.75 16.40
CA VAL A 115 18.07 -5.39 14.97
C VAL A 115 16.73 -4.81 14.55
N GLU A 116 16.74 -3.57 14.06
CA GLU A 116 15.55 -2.90 13.53
C GLU A 116 15.64 -2.87 12.00
N ALA A 117 14.58 -3.30 11.33
CA ALA A 117 14.52 -3.39 9.89
C ALA A 117 13.12 -3.13 9.35
N THR A 118 13.03 -2.71 8.09
CA THR A 118 11.76 -2.70 7.36
C THR A 118 11.66 -3.89 6.43
N VAL A 119 10.56 -4.64 6.51
CA VAL A 119 10.36 -5.87 5.73
C VAL A 119 8.95 -5.90 5.12
N PRO A 120 8.78 -6.27 3.85
CA PRO A 120 7.45 -6.46 3.27
C PRO A 120 6.65 -7.55 4.01
N LEU A 121 5.38 -7.28 4.34
CA LEU A 121 4.54 -8.24 5.07
C LEU A 121 4.38 -9.57 4.33
N SER A 122 4.36 -9.53 3.00
CA SER A 122 4.33 -10.70 2.11
C SER A 122 5.49 -11.67 2.36
N GLU A 123 6.62 -11.16 2.84
CA GLU A 123 7.82 -11.93 3.14
C GLU A 123 7.88 -12.36 4.60
N MET A 124 6.93 -11.96 5.47
CA MET A 124 6.99 -12.26 6.91
C MET A 124 6.21 -13.53 7.31
N PHE A 125 5.47 -14.14 6.39
CA PHE A 125 4.78 -15.39 6.65
C PHE A 125 5.78 -16.50 7.04
N GLY A 126 5.49 -17.18 8.16
CA GLY A 126 6.35 -18.23 8.71
C GLY A 126 7.68 -17.75 9.31
N TYR A 127 7.87 -16.43 9.51
CA TYR A 127 9.14 -15.91 10.03
C TYR A 127 9.46 -16.43 11.45
N SER A 128 8.46 -16.57 12.32
CA SER A 128 8.62 -17.08 13.69
C SER A 128 9.31 -18.45 13.75
N THR A 129 8.90 -19.39 12.90
CA THR A 129 9.48 -20.74 12.82
C THR A 129 10.93 -20.69 12.33
N VAL A 130 11.21 -19.87 11.32
CA VAL A 130 12.57 -19.72 10.76
C VAL A 130 13.50 -19.07 11.78
N LEU A 131 13.08 -17.98 12.41
CA LEU A 131 13.86 -17.29 13.44
C LEU A 131 14.17 -18.22 14.61
N ARG A 132 13.19 -19.00 15.08
CA ARG A 132 13.39 -19.99 16.15
C ARG A 132 14.46 -21.00 15.77
N SER A 133 14.44 -21.53 14.56
CA SER A 133 15.44 -22.50 14.08
C SER A 133 16.85 -21.90 14.04
N LEU A 134 16.97 -20.68 13.51
CA LEU A 134 18.24 -19.97 13.34
C LEU A 134 18.91 -19.53 14.65
N THR A 135 18.12 -19.41 15.72
CA THR A 135 18.56 -18.85 17.01
C THR A 135 18.40 -19.85 18.16
N GLN A 136 18.13 -21.12 17.84
CA GLN A 136 17.82 -22.18 18.82
C GLN A 136 16.67 -21.79 19.78
N GLY A 137 15.75 -20.94 19.30
CA GLY A 137 14.62 -20.41 20.05
C GLY A 137 14.96 -19.36 21.09
N LYS A 138 16.13 -18.72 20.99
CA LYS A 138 16.57 -17.67 21.92
C LYS A 138 16.29 -16.25 21.43
N ALA A 139 15.80 -16.07 20.20
CA ALA A 139 15.41 -14.76 19.68
C ALA A 139 13.89 -14.62 19.55
N GLU A 140 13.42 -13.39 19.67
CA GLU A 140 12.05 -12.99 19.46
C GLU A 140 11.99 -11.84 18.45
N PHE A 141 10.81 -11.61 17.89
CA PHE A 141 10.58 -10.46 17.03
C PHE A 141 9.19 -9.88 17.26
N THR A 142 9.09 -8.58 17.01
CA THR A 142 7.84 -7.87 16.90
C THR A 142 7.76 -7.24 15.53
N MET A 143 6.54 -7.01 15.04
CA MET A 143 6.34 -6.26 13.82
C MET A 143 5.10 -5.38 13.89
N GLU A 144 5.19 -4.18 13.35
CA GLU A 144 4.10 -3.22 13.23
C GLU A 144 4.03 -2.63 11.83
N PHE A 145 2.83 -2.25 11.39
CA PHE A 145 2.68 -1.61 10.08
C PHE A 145 3.38 -0.25 10.10
N THR A 146 4.23 0.01 9.11
CA THR A 146 4.88 1.32 8.94
C THR A 146 4.31 2.09 7.76
N ARG A 147 4.36 1.53 6.55
CA ARG A 147 3.93 2.25 5.34
C ARG A 147 3.57 1.30 4.21
N TYR A 148 2.97 1.87 3.18
CA TYR A 148 2.88 1.23 1.88
C TYR A 148 4.09 1.63 1.02
N SER A 149 4.67 0.67 0.30
CA SER A 149 5.77 0.88 -0.63
C SER A 149 5.42 0.33 -2.02
N PRO A 150 5.90 0.92 -3.12
CA PRO A 150 5.76 0.34 -4.45
C PRO A 150 6.31 -1.09 -4.50
N LEU A 151 5.51 -2.00 -5.03
CA LEU A 151 5.92 -3.36 -5.29
C LEU A 151 6.95 -3.39 -6.44
N PRO A 152 8.02 -4.19 -6.36
CA PRO A 152 8.98 -4.34 -7.45
C PRO A 152 8.31 -4.77 -8.77
N ALA A 153 8.74 -4.19 -9.89
CA ALA A 153 8.10 -4.36 -11.20
C ALA A 153 7.88 -5.83 -11.59
N GLY A 154 8.90 -6.70 -11.40
CA GLY A 154 8.79 -8.11 -11.73
C GLY A 154 7.80 -8.92 -10.88
N LEU A 155 7.47 -8.46 -9.66
CA LEU A 155 6.41 -9.05 -8.84
C LEU A 155 5.03 -8.47 -9.20
N ALA A 156 4.99 -7.17 -9.53
CA ALA A 156 3.77 -6.49 -9.95
C ALA A 156 3.19 -7.09 -11.25
N GLU A 157 4.03 -7.34 -12.25
CA GLU A 157 3.61 -7.97 -13.51
C GLU A 157 2.98 -9.35 -13.28
N LYS A 158 3.62 -10.19 -12.45
CA LYS A 158 3.09 -11.52 -12.08
C LYS A 158 1.71 -11.44 -11.43
N LEU A 159 1.51 -10.53 -10.48
CA LEU A 159 0.21 -10.36 -9.82
C LEU A 159 -0.88 -9.89 -10.78
N ILE A 160 -0.54 -9.01 -11.74
CA ILE A 160 -1.48 -8.55 -12.77
C ILE A 160 -1.87 -9.73 -13.67
N GLU A 161 -0.91 -10.54 -14.12
CA GLU A 161 -1.17 -11.73 -14.93
C GLU A 161 -2.03 -12.78 -14.21
N GLU A 162 -1.71 -13.08 -12.94
CA GLU A 162 -2.49 -14.01 -12.13
C GLU A 162 -3.94 -13.54 -11.95
N ARG A 163 -4.14 -12.23 -11.83
CA ARG A 163 -5.49 -11.66 -11.72
C ARG A 163 -6.26 -11.73 -13.03
N GLN A 164 -5.60 -11.58 -14.17
CA GLN A 164 -6.22 -11.68 -15.50
C GLN A 164 -6.63 -13.12 -15.86
N LYS A 165 -5.92 -14.12 -15.32
CA LYS A 165 -6.23 -15.55 -15.50
C LYS A 165 -7.42 -16.03 -14.65
N LYS A 166 -7.85 -15.24 -13.66
CA LYS A 166 -8.98 -15.52 -12.75
C LYS A 166 -10.22 -14.70 -13.10
#